data_AF-A0A6I7PPL9-F1
#
_entry.id   AF-A0A6I7PPL9-F1
#
_cell.length_a   1.000
_cell.length_b   1.000
_cell.length_c   1.000
_cell.angle_alpha   90.00
_cell.angle_beta   90.00
_cell.angle_gamma   90.00
#
_symmetry.space_group_name_H-M   'P 1'
#
loop_
_entity.id
_entity.type
_entity.pdbx_description
1 polymer ?
#
loop_
_entity_poly.entity_id
_entity_poly.type
_entity_poly.pdbx_seq_one_letter_code
_entity_poly.pdbx_strand_id
1 'polypeptide(L)'
;MHLDPDFEHLTYGDVGARRGSHLRAFTSGDVIAFYAGLRPPERAPGGMVYAIVGLFVVDEIVDAADVPPDRKHENAHTRKIVRGASDFVVRARRGESGRCERCIPIGEFRDRAYRVRQDVLEAWGGLSVRDGYIQRSARPPRMLDTAMFMSWFRSQGVGLVEDNFGP
;
A
#
# COMPACT_ATOMS: atom_id res chain seq x y z
N MET A 1 17.52 -7.43 -4.95
CA MET A 1 16.14 -7.81 -4.61
C MET A 1 15.20 -6.72 -5.14
N HIS A 2 13.99 -7.07 -5.56
CA HIS A 2 12.95 -6.13 -5.99
C HIS A 2 11.90 -6.10 -4.88
N LEU A 3 11.84 -4.99 -4.14
CA LEU A 3 10.90 -4.74 -3.05
C LEU A 3 9.99 -3.61 -3.48
N ASP A 4 8.68 -3.87 -3.51
CA ASP A 4 7.67 -2.87 -3.82
C ASP A 4 6.39 -3.22 -3.03
N PRO A 5 6.07 -2.47 -1.95
CA PRO A 5 6.83 -1.32 -1.42
C PRO A 5 8.20 -1.70 -0.84
N ASP A 6 9.16 -0.79 -0.97
CA ASP A 6 10.41 -0.77 -0.20
C ASP A 6 10.24 0.23 0.96
N PHE A 7 10.10 -0.28 2.18
CA PHE A 7 9.87 0.52 3.37
C PHE A 7 11.14 1.17 3.92
N GLU A 8 12.32 0.63 3.60
CA GLU A 8 13.61 1.20 4.01
C GLU A 8 13.92 2.48 3.24
N HIS A 9 13.63 2.47 1.94
CA HIS A 9 13.77 3.65 1.08
C HIS A 9 12.50 4.50 0.98
N LEU A 10 11.38 4.05 1.56
CA LEU A 10 10.05 4.64 1.42
C LEU A 10 9.66 4.87 -0.04
N THR A 11 9.90 3.87 -0.89
CA THR A 11 9.58 3.92 -2.32
C THR A 11 8.64 2.80 -2.75
N TYR A 12 7.86 3.08 -3.78
CA TYR A 12 7.02 2.09 -4.46
C TYR A 12 7.06 2.36 -5.97
N GLY A 13 7.46 1.36 -6.74
CA GLY A 13 7.50 1.37 -8.19
C GLY A 13 6.29 0.70 -8.81
N ASP A 14 5.78 1.28 -9.91
CA ASP A 14 4.77 0.64 -10.75
C ASP A 14 5.11 0.89 -12.23
N VAL A 15 4.56 0.05 -13.11
CA VAL A 15 4.76 0.15 -14.57
C VAL A 15 3.71 1.05 -15.24
N GLY A 16 2.72 1.55 -14.50
CA GLY A 16 1.73 2.52 -14.97
C GLY A 16 0.70 2.02 -15.98
N ALA A 17 0.85 0.80 -16.50
CA ALA A 17 -0.02 0.25 -17.55
C ALA A 17 -1.31 -0.41 -17.02
N ARG A 18 -1.42 -0.69 -15.71
CA ARG A 18 -2.56 -1.44 -15.13
C ARG A 18 -2.99 -0.94 -13.75
N ARG A 19 -2.46 -1.55 -12.69
CA ARG A 19 -2.91 -1.33 -11.30
C ARG A 19 -2.58 0.07 -10.82
N GLY A 20 -1.37 0.56 -11.09
CA GLY A 20 -0.92 1.89 -10.68
C GLY A 20 -1.24 3.04 -11.64
N SER A 21 -2.04 2.85 -12.70
CA SER A 21 -2.29 3.93 -13.67
C SER A 21 -2.92 5.18 -13.05
N HIS A 22 -3.74 5.00 -12.01
CA HIS A 22 -4.37 6.09 -11.27
C HIS A 22 -3.44 6.77 -10.26
N LEU A 23 -2.33 6.14 -9.86
CA LEU A 23 -1.39 6.72 -8.92
C LEU A 23 -0.67 7.92 -9.53
N ARG A 24 -0.55 8.01 -10.85
CA ARG A 24 0.04 9.20 -11.52
C ARG A 24 -0.72 10.50 -11.27
N ALA A 25 -1.99 10.41 -10.86
CA ALA A 25 -2.79 11.58 -10.49
C ALA A 25 -2.60 11.99 -9.03
N PHE A 26 -1.86 11.22 -8.23
CA PHE A 26 -1.63 11.53 -6.83
C PHE A 26 -0.62 12.66 -6.72
N THR A 27 -0.79 13.44 -5.66
CA THR A 27 0.00 14.60 -5.31
C THR A 27 0.53 14.46 -3.89
N SER A 28 1.41 15.37 -3.48
CA SER A 28 1.93 15.36 -2.12
C SER A 28 0.80 15.43 -1.09
N GLY A 29 0.79 14.48 -0.15
CA GLY A 29 -0.24 14.36 0.89
C GLY A 29 -1.31 13.30 0.61
N ASP A 30 -1.40 12.78 -0.62
CA ASP A 30 -2.26 11.64 -0.91
C ASP A 30 -1.77 10.38 -0.20
N VAL A 31 -2.67 9.41 0.03
CA VAL A 31 -2.40 8.26 0.89
C VAL A 31 -2.49 6.96 0.11
N ILE A 32 -1.49 6.08 0.30
CA ILE A 32 -1.46 4.72 -0.21
C ILE A 32 -1.37 3.76 0.97
N ALA A 33 -2.39 2.92 1.16
CA ALA A 33 -2.38 1.84 2.14
C ALA A 33 -1.99 0.52 1.47
N PHE A 34 -0.99 -0.15 2.04
CA PHE A 34 -0.56 -1.48 1.59
C PHE A 34 -1.22 -2.54 2.46
N TYR A 35 -1.81 -3.54 1.83
CA TYR A 35 -2.44 -4.67 2.52
C TYR A 35 -2.06 -5.99 1.88
N ALA A 36 -2.10 -7.05 2.68
CA ALA A 36 -1.76 -8.41 2.24
C ALA A 36 -2.74 -9.43 2.81
N GLY A 37 -2.98 -10.50 2.05
CA GLY A 37 -3.60 -11.72 2.56
C GLY A 37 -2.56 -12.60 3.23
N LEU A 38 -2.66 -12.75 4.54
CA LEU A 38 -1.77 -13.53 5.40
C LEU A 38 -2.42 -14.89 5.68
N ARG A 39 -1.68 -15.97 5.44
CA ARG A 39 -2.12 -17.31 5.87
C ARG A 39 -1.46 -17.65 7.20
N PRO A 40 -2.21 -18.21 8.17
CA PRO A 40 -1.59 -18.73 9.38
C PRO A 40 -0.62 -19.87 9.03
N PRO A 41 0.42 -20.07 9.85
CA PRO A 41 1.26 -21.26 9.76
C PRO A 41 0.39 -22.53 9.86
N GLU A 42 0.78 -23.61 9.18
CA GLU A 42 -0.01 -24.85 8.99
C GLU A 42 -0.58 -25.51 10.27
N ARG A 43 -0.14 -25.08 11.46
CA ARG A 43 -0.54 -25.63 12.76
C ARG A 43 -1.45 -24.70 13.58
N ALA A 44 -1.69 -23.47 13.13
CA ALA A 44 -2.55 -22.53 13.84
C ALA A 44 -3.99 -22.60 13.30
N PRO A 45 -5.01 -22.83 14.15
CA PRO A 45 -6.39 -22.73 13.73
C PRO A 45 -6.69 -21.29 13.30
N GLY A 46 -7.06 -21.09 12.03
CA GLY A 46 -7.38 -19.78 11.49
C GLY A 46 -7.52 -19.80 9.98
N GLY A 47 -8.44 -18.98 9.44
CA GLY A 47 -8.53 -18.73 8.01
C GLY A 47 -7.45 -17.74 7.53
N MET A 48 -7.46 -17.42 6.23
CA MET A 48 -6.66 -16.32 5.69
C MET A 48 -7.14 -14.99 6.27
N VAL A 49 -6.21 -14.11 6.65
CA VAL A 49 -6.49 -12.79 7.21
C VAL A 49 -6.00 -11.73 6.22
N TYR A 50 -6.85 -10.78 5.85
CA TYR A 50 -6.39 -9.59 5.14
C TYR A 50 -6.05 -8.51 6.17
N ALA A 51 -4.85 -7.96 6.07
CA ALA A 51 -4.37 -6.95 7.00
C ALA A 51 -3.63 -5.82 6.28
N ILE A 52 -3.73 -4.60 6.82
CA ILE A 52 -2.85 -3.49 6.44
C ILE A 52 -1.46 -3.79 6.99
N VAL A 53 -0.46 -3.66 6.13
CA VAL A 53 0.96 -3.95 6.43
C VAL A 53 1.84 -2.69 6.38
N GLY A 54 1.35 -1.60 5.79
CA GLY A 54 2.09 -0.36 5.67
C GLY A 54 1.25 0.77 5.09
N LEU A 55 1.77 1.98 5.20
CA LEU A 55 1.13 3.21 4.77
C LEU A 55 2.18 4.15 4.19
N PHE A 56 1.91 4.74 3.03
CA PHE A 56 2.65 5.88 2.51
C PHE A 56 1.75 7.12 2.48
N VAL A 57 2.26 8.22 3.00
CA VAL A 57 1.82 9.56 2.63
C VAL A 57 2.73 10.02 1.50
N VAL A 58 2.18 10.26 0.32
CA VAL A 58 2.94 10.61 -0.88
C VAL A 58 3.67 11.92 -0.66
N ASP A 59 4.96 11.93 -0.99
CA ASP A 59 5.76 13.15 -1.09
C ASP A 59 5.84 13.61 -2.54
N GLU A 60 6.30 12.72 -3.41
CA GLU A 60 6.43 12.96 -4.85
C GLU A 60 6.18 11.69 -5.67
N ILE A 61 5.86 11.91 -6.95
CA ILE A 61 5.80 10.86 -7.97
C ILE A 61 6.65 11.31 -9.14
N VAL A 62 7.62 10.47 -9.50
CA VAL A 62 8.58 10.78 -10.58
C VAL A 62 8.62 9.65 -11.60
N ASP A 63 8.82 10.01 -12.86
CA ASP A 63 9.10 9.00 -13.87
C ASP A 63 10.45 8.34 -13.59
N ALA A 64 10.49 7.01 -13.66
CA ALA A 64 11.70 6.25 -13.35
C ALA A 64 12.86 6.59 -14.32
N ALA A 65 12.54 7.12 -15.49
CA ALA A 65 13.50 7.59 -16.48
C ALA A 65 14.27 8.85 -16.03
N ASP A 66 13.61 9.70 -15.23
CA ASP A 66 14.09 11.02 -14.80
C ASP A 66 14.77 10.98 -13.42
N VAL A 67 14.77 9.82 -12.76
CA VAL A 67 15.50 9.64 -11.51
C VAL A 67 17.01 9.76 -11.75
N PRO A 68 17.70 10.67 -11.04
CA PRO A 68 19.12 10.91 -11.25
C PRO A 68 19.96 9.69 -10.83
N PRO A 69 21.18 9.50 -11.41
CA PRO A 69 21.97 8.28 -11.23
C PRO A 69 22.27 7.89 -9.78
N ASP A 70 22.55 8.88 -8.93
CA ASP A 70 22.84 8.74 -7.51
C ASP A 70 21.64 8.18 -6.72
N ARG A 71 20.41 8.43 -7.17
CA ARG A 71 19.16 7.98 -6.53
C ARG A 71 18.58 6.70 -7.13
N LYS A 72 19.19 6.12 -8.16
CA LYS A 72 18.69 4.87 -8.78
C LYS A 72 18.73 3.66 -7.86
N HIS A 73 19.50 3.70 -6.77
CA HIS A 73 19.54 2.59 -5.82
C HIS A 73 18.24 2.49 -5.00
N GLU A 74 17.52 3.61 -4.82
CA GLU A 74 16.34 3.74 -3.93
C GLU A 74 15.14 2.89 -4.36
N ASN A 75 15.02 2.53 -5.65
CA ASN A 75 13.92 1.69 -6.12
C ASN A 75 14.32 0.82 -7.31
N ALA A 76 13.82 -0.41 -7.36
CA ALA A 76 14.13 -1.38 -8.42
C ALA A 76 13.65 -0.95 -9.82
N HIS A 77 12.58 -0.17 -9.94
CA HIS A 77 12.05 0.31 -11.21
C HIS A 77 12.99 1.28 -11.94
N THR A 78 13.87 1.97 -11.23
CA THR A 78 14.83 2.92 -11.82
C THR A 78 16.07 2.23 -12.44
N ARG A 79 16.26 0.94 -12.13
CA ARG A 79 17.43 0.12 -12.51
C ARG A 79 17.17 -0.81 -13.69
N LYS A 80 15.95 -0.83 -14.25
CA LYS A 80 15.62 -1.71 -15.39
C LYS A 80 16.37 -1.27 -16.64
N ILE A 81 16.97 -2.27 -17.32
CA ILE A 81 17.70 -2.08 -18.59
C ILE A 81 16.74 -1.71 -19.72
N VAL A 82 15.56 -2.34 -19.75
CA VAL A 82 14.46 -1.96 -20.63
C VAL A 82 13.51 -1.07 -19.85
N ARG A 83 13.57 0.24 -20.10
CA ARG A 83 12.62 1.19 -19.53
C ARG A 83 11.29 1.03 -20.24
N GLY A 84 10.25 0.59 -19.52
CA GLY A 84 8.89 0.81 -20.00
C GLY A 84 8.63 2.32 -20.02
N ALA A 85 8.00 2.83 -21.09
CA ALA A 85 7.75 4.27 -21.25
C ALA A 85 6.86 4.89 -20.15
N SER A 86 6.37 4.07 -19.20
CA SER A 86 5.42 4.44 -18.16
C SER A 86 5.81 4.01 -16.74
N ASP A 87 7.05 3.54 -16.53
CA ASP A 87 7.52 3.22 -15.17
C ASP A 87 7.68 4.51 -14.35
N PHE A 88 7.13 4.52 -13.14
CA PHE A 88 7.27 5.62 -12.19
C PHE A 88 7.60 5.10 -10.79
N VAL A 89 8.10 5.99 -9.95
CA VAL A 89 8.39 5.75 -8.54
C VAL A 89 7.59 6.75 -7.71
N VAL A 90 6.83 6.23 -6.75
CA VAL A 90 6.27 7.00 -5.64
C VAL A 90 7.32 7.06 -4.54
N ARG A 91 7.55 8.25 -3.99
CA ARG A 91 8.30 8.43 -2.74
C ARG A 91 7.37 8.93 -1.65
N ALA A 92 7.54 8.38 -0.46
CA ALA A 92 6.70 8.71 0.67
C ALA A 92 7.41 9.67 1.64
N ARG A 93 6.63 10.44 2.39
CA ARG A 93 7.14 11.36 3.41
C ARG A 93 7.72 10.59 4.59
N ARG A 94 8.96 10.90 4.95
CA ARG A 94 9.62 10.39 6.16
C ARG A 94 8.87 10.79 7.41
N GLY A 95 8.83 9.89 8.40
CA GLY A 95 8.13 10.10 9.67
C GLY A 95 6.59 10.03 9.61
N GLU A 96 5.97 10.05 8.42
CA GLU A 96 4.53 9.84 8.23
C GLU A 96 4.20 8.51 7.53
N SER A 97 5.23 7.82 7.04
CA SER A 97 5.13 6.63 6.19
C SER A 97 5.97 5.49 6.74
N GLY A 98 5.61 4.26 6.40
CA GLY A 98 6.41 3.09 6.74
C GLY A 98 5.63 1.80 6.75
N ARG A 99 6.33 0.74 7.15
CA ARG A 99 5.72 -0.55 7.47
C ARG A 99 5.06 -0.46 8.84
N CYS A 100 3.92 -1.10 9.01
CA CYS A 100 3.30 -1.23 10.32
C CYS A 100 4.15 -2.15 11.21
N GLU A 101 4.43 -1.75 12.45
CA GLU A 101 5.10 -2.61 13.45
C GLU A 101 4.33 -3.92 13.68
N ARG A 102 3.00 -3.84 13.61
CA ARG A 102 2.09 -4.98 13.60
C ARG A 102 1.06 -4.84 12.49
N CYS A 103 0.74 -5.93 11.82
CA CYS A 103 -0.33 -5.94 10.83
C CYS A 103 -1.68 -5.61 11.49
N ILE A 104 -2.53 -4.85 10.80
CA ILE A 104 -3.86 -4.46 11.27
C ILE A 104 -4.90 -5.29 10.52
N PRO A 105 -5.57 -6.29 11.14
CA PRO A 105 -6.59 -7.08 10.46
C PRO A 105 -7.76 -6.22 10.01
N ILE A 106 -8.10 -6.29 8.73
CA ILE A 106 -9.20 -5.54 8.12
C ILE A 106 -10.22 -6.44 7.42
N GLY A 107 -9.86 -7.69 7.14
CA GLY A 107 -10.67 -8.58 6.31
C GLY A 107 -11.59 -9.50 7.08
N GLU A 108 -12.74 -9.81 6.49
CA GLU A 108 -13.57 -10.95 6.82
C GLU A 108 -13.97 -11.71 5.54
N PHE A 109 -14.35 -12.98 5.70
CA PHE A 109 -14.92 -13.76 4.62
C PHE A 109 -16.45 -13.70 4.69
N ARG A 110 -17.05 -13.00 3.73
CA ARG A 110 -18.51 -12.79 3.64
C ARG A 110 -18.95 -12.88 2.18
N ASP A 111 -20.11 -13.50 1.94
CA ASP A 111 -20.68 -13.67 0.59
C ASP A 111 -19.71 -14.30 -0.42
N ARG A 112 -18.98 -15.34 0.04
CA ARG A 112 -18.00 -16.11 -0.75
C ARG A 112 -16.78 -15.30 -1.24
N ALA A 113 -16.47 -14.16 -0.61
CA ALA A 113 -15.29 -13.36 -0.92
C ALA A 113 -14.67 -12.72 0.32
N TYR A 114 -13.40 -12.34 0.25
CA TYR A 114 -12.78 -11.49 1.27
C TYR A 114 -13.11 -10.01 1.05
N ARG A 115 -13.59 -9.38 2.11
CA ARG A 115 -14.07 -7.99 2.16
C ARG A 115 -13.50 -7.29 3.37
N VAL A 116 -13.39 -5.97 3.31
CA VAL A 116 -13.18 -5.15 4.52
C VAL A 116 -14.37 -5.39 5.45
N ARG A 117 -14.09 -5.63 6.73
CA ARG A 117 -15.14 -5.80 7.75
C ARG A 117 -16.07 -4.60 7.77
N GLN A 118 -17.34 -4.85 8.08
CA GLN A 118 -18.36 -3.80 8.04
C GLN A 118 -18.03 -2.61 8.97
N ASP A 119 -17.59 -2.89 10.20
CA ASP A 119 -17.18 -1.87 11.19
C ASP A 119 -16.04 -0.99 10.68
N VAL A 120 -15.05 -1.62 10.03
CA VAL A 120 -13.88 -0.94 9.46
C VAL A 120 -14.28 -0.13 8.23
N LEU A 121 -15.11 -0.69 7.34
CA LEU A 121 -15.55 -0.02 6.13
C LEU A 121 -16.35 1.25 6.44
N GLU A 122 -17.22 1.19 7.45
CA GLU A 122 -17.97 2.33 7.96
C GLU A 122 -17.04 3.38 8.58
N ALA A 123 -16.07 2.95 9.39
CA ALA A 123 -15.07 3.85 9.97
C ALA A 123 -14.18 4.56 8.91
N TRP A 124 -14.05 4.00 7.71
CA TRP A 124 -13.31 4.59 6.59
C TRP A 124 -14.17 5.52 5.72
N GLY A 125 -15.49 5.60 5.95
CA GLY A 125 -16.41 6.28 5.04
C GLY A 125 -16.63 5.52 3.72
N GLY A 126 -16.24 4.24 3.66
CA GLY A 126 -16.41 3.38 2.48
C GLY A 126 -15.23 3.34 1.52
N LEU A 127 -15.35 2.44 0.53
CA LEU A 127 -14.41 2.25 -0.56
C LEU A 127 -15.12 2.38 -1.90
N SER A 128 -14.37 2.69 -2.96
CA SER A 128 -14.90 2.78 -4.33
C SER A 128 -15.40 1.46 -4.93
N VAL A 129 -15.20 0.35 -4.20
CA VAL A 129 -15.65 -0.99 -4.61
C VAL A 129 -16.87 -1.39 -3.80
N ARG A 130 -17.77 -2.14 -4.44
CA ARG A 130 -18.99 -2.60 -3.79
C ARG A 130 -18.64 -3.46 -2.59
N ASP A 131 -19.16 -3.05 -1.44
CA ASP A 131 -19.15 -3.85 -0.21
C ASP A 131 -17.72 -4.28 0.19
N GLY A 132 -16.76 -3.35 0.08
CA GLY A 132 -15.40 -3.50 0.60
C GLY A 132 -14.57 -4.63 -0.01
N TYR A 133 -14.82 -5.08 -1.24
CA TYR A 133 -14.09 -6.19 -1.86
C TYR A 133 -12.56 -5.97 -1.94
N ILE A 134 -11.75 -6.90 -1.42
CA ILE A 134 -10.28 -6.76 -1.32
C ILE A 134 -9.49 -8.00 -1.80
N GLN A 135 -10.14 -9.08 -2.23
CA GLN A 135 -9.44 -10.34 -2.49
C GLN A 135 -8.57 -10.34 -3.76
N ARG A 136 -9.01 -9.68 -4.85
CA ARG A 136 -8.34 -9.73 -6.18
C ARG A 136 -8.64 -8.48 -7.01
N SER A 137 -8.12 -7.33 -6.61
CA SER A 137 -8.38 -6.10 -7.37
C SER A 137 -7.39 -5.89 -8.51
N ALA A 138 -7.86 -6.00 -9.76
CA ALA A 138 -7.11 -5.56 -10.94
C ALA A 138 -6.90 -4.04 -10.97
N ARG A 139 -7.74 -3.30 -10.24
CA ARG A 139 -7.61 -1.87 -9.94
C ARG A 139 -7.79 -1.69 -8.43
N PRO A 140 -6.77 -1.27 -7.69
CA PRO A 140 -6.89 -1.03 -6.25
C PRO A 140 -8.13 -0.17 -5.90
N PRO A 141 -8.87 -0.51 -4.84
CA PRO A 141 -9.98 0.32 -4.38
C PRO A 141 -9.45 1.67 -3.87
N ARG A 142 -10.25 2.73 -4.04
CA ARG A 142 -9.96 4.05 -3.46
C ARG A 142 -10.76 4.24 -2.18
N MET A 143 -10.16 4.90 -1.21
CA MET A 143 -10.87 5.45 -0.05
C MET A 143 -11.83 6.54 -0.56
N LEU A 144 -13.06 6.56 -0.03
CA LEU A 144 -14.01 7.63 -0.34
C LEU A 144 -13.80 8.84 0.58
N ASP A 145 -13.31 8.62 1.80
CA ASP A 145 -12.93 9.65 2.76
C ASP A 145 -11.57 9.33 3.39
N THR A 146 -10.51 9.94 2.86
CA THR A 146 -9.14 9.76 3.35
C THR A 146 -8.96 10.25 4.79
N ALA A 147 -9.71 11.28 5.21
CA ALA A 147 -9.59 11.83 6.57
C ALA A 147 -10.16 10.85 7.61
N MET A 148 -11.30 10.23 7.30
CA MET A 148 -11.88 9.16 8.12
C MET A 148 -10.95 7.96 8.21
N PHE A 149 -10.42 7.49 7.07
CA PHE A 149 -9.42 6.41 7.06
C PHE A 149 -8.21 6.75 7.94
N MET A 150 -7.63 7.94 7.79
CA MET A 150 -6.44 8.34 8.56
C MET A 150 -6.74 8.50 10.06
N SER A 151 -7.94 8.96 10.42
CA SER A 151 -8.41 8.99 11.81
C SER A 151 -8.50 7.57 12.39
N TRP A 152 -9.12 6.65 11.67
CA TRP A 152 -9.20 5.24 12.05
C TRP A 152 -7.82 4.58 12.13
N PHE A 153 -6.92 4.85 11.18
CA PHE A 153 -5.59 4.26 11.15
C PHE A 153 -4.78 4.69 12.39
N ARG A 154 -4.80 5.99 12.71
CA ARG A 154 -4.14 6.52 13.92
C ARG A 154 -4.73 5.96 15.20
N SER A 155 -6.05 5.73 15.26
CA SER A 155 -6.69 5.13 16.45
C SER A 155 -6.28 3.68 16.69
N GLN A 156 -5.70 3.00 15.70
CA GLN A 156 -5.12 1.67 15.91
C GLN A 156 -3.84 1.72 16.76
N GLY A 157 -3.19 2.89 16.91
CA GLY A 157 -1.99 3.03 17.73
C GLY A 157 -0.83 2.14 17.27
N VAL A 158 -0.65 1.99 15.96
CA VAL A 158 0.43 1.19 15.37
C VAL A 158 1.56 2.12 14.93
N GLY A 159 2.79 1.84 15.36
CA GLY A 159 3.98 2.55 14.88
C GLY A 159 4.28 2.23 13.41
N LEU A 160 4.91 3.19 12.74
CA LEU A 160 5.43 3.04 11.38
C LEU A 160 6.96 2.98 11.44
N VAL A 161 7.54 2.00 10.77
CA VAL A 161 9.00 1.80 10.70
C VAL A 161 9.50 1.86 9.26
N GLU A 162 10.63 2.53 9.06
CA GLU A 162 11.33 2.65 7.77
C GLU A 162 12.29 1.46 7.58
N ASP A 163 11.72 0.25 7.56
CA ASP A 163 12.48 -1.00 7.49
C ASP A 163 11.65 -2.13 6.86
N ASN A 164 12.31 -2.99 6.09
CA ASN A 164 11.70 -4.08 5.35
C ASN A 164 11.55 -5.38 6.15
N PHE A 165 12.46 -5.68 7.09
CA PHE A 165 12.61 -7.06 7.62
C PHE A 165 12.31 -7.23 9.10
N GLY A 166 12.07 -6.14 9.83
CA GLY A 166 12.02 -6.13 11.28
C GLY A 166 13.41 -6.30 11.91
N PRO A 167 13.53 -6.05 13.23
CA PRO A 167 14.68 -6.52 14.00
C PRO A 167 14.77 -8.05 14.02
#